data_AF-A0AAC8Q8T7-F1
#
_entry.id   AF-A0AAC8Q8T7-F1
#
_cell.length_a   1.000
_cell.length_b   1.000
_cell.length_c   1.000
_cell.angle_alpha   90.00
_cell.angle_beta   90.00
_cell.angle_gamma   90.00
#
_symmetry.space_group_name_H-M   'P 1'
#
loop_
_entity.id
_entity.type
_entity.pdbx_description
1 polymer ?
#
loop_
_entity_poly.entity_id
_entity_poly.type
_entity_poly.pdbx_seq_one_letter_code
_entity_poly.pdbx_strand_id
1 'polypeptide(L)'
;MRRLGTALLAASLFTGCGGTELEPSNESIAQQQSPLTTTDVDVSPECQGILQFANTASYATLDAYLPSDVVSNLVARRAVSPFVSLADISSVRLVGAARLEQLTAGARAQGFIGSSCVGVLDGLAVSTDDAAAIVSLVNSIHDSELHDVLPDAWNGAANLLSLRPFTSVQAISNVAGIGDVSLRNIRNSATLSRPLEALIDAANTLGYQGHGGAYMARHFDWWQEVTTNGRYNYGGLECFGLEPSSVPAGATVRPYLADAAEVRAEFLDTLAYANQNNQIPSSVISAGLANLDERITGRSFKGCYFGYANDPWSGHSVAIFVDTVNGFSLMTDTYWAE
;
A
#
# COMPACT_ATOMS: atom_id res chain seq x y z
N MET A 1 -85.00 24.32 -0.40
CA MET A 1 -84.69 25.29 0.67
C MET A 1 -83.32 25.91 0.39
N ARG A 2 -83.27 27.25 0.36
CA ARG A 2 -82.12 28.19 0.54
C ARG A 2 -80.83 27.93 -0.29
N ARG A 3 -80.64 28.69 -1.38
CA ARG A 3 -79.83 29.95 -1.53
C ARG A 3 -78.34 29.64 -1.77
N LEU A 4 -77.82 29.81 -2.99
CA LEU A 4 -77.28 31.05 -3.60
C LEU A 4 -76.05 31.60 -2.86
N GLY A 5 -74.93 31.74 -3.59
CA GLY A 5 -73.74 32.47 -3.13
C GLY A 5 -72.53 32.31 -4.05
N THR A 6 -72.56 33.01 -5.18
CA THR A 6 -71.50 33.18 -6.20
C THR A 6 -70.33 34.06 -5.73
N ALA A 7 -69.28 34.09 -6.57
CA ALA A 7 -68.27 35.16 -6.77
C ALA A 7 -66.98 35.04 -5.94
N LEU A 8 -65.75 35.34 -6.41
CA LEU A 8 -65.11 35.68 -7.70
C LEU A 8 -63.64 36.02 -7.34
N LEU A 9 -62.74 35.94 -8.33
CA LEU A 9 -61.46 36.70 -8.49
C LEU A 9 -60.35 36.49 -7.43
N ALA A 10 -59.18 35.93 -7.77
CA ALA A 10 -58.09 36.38 -8.67
C ALA A 10 -56.99 37.22 -7.97
N ALA A 11 -55.76 36.96 -8.45
CA ALA A 11 -54.50 37.72 -8.28
C ALA A 11 -53.82 37.57 -6.90
N SER A 12 -52.50 37.47 -6.74
CA SER A 12 -51.34 37.44 -7.64
C SER A 12 -50.08 37.29 -6.77
N LEU A 13 -49.05 36.65 -7.32
CA LEU A 13 -47.60 36.79 -7.09
C LEU A 13 -47.11 37.60 -5.86
N PHE A 14 -46.29 36.94 -5.02
CA PHE A 14 -45.11 37.57 -4.41
C PHE A 14 -43.92 36.60 -4.43
N THR A 15 -42.84 37.09 -5.04
CA THR A 15 -41.46 36.63 -4.96
C THR A 15 -40.91 36.74 -3.53
N GLY A 16 -40.09 35.78 -3.11
CA GLY A 16 -39.26 35.89 -1.91
C GLY A 16 -38.25 34.75 -1.81
N CYS A 17 -37.02 35.01 -2.20
CA CYS A 17 -35.85 34.19 -1.90
C CYS A 17 -35.61 34.17 -0.38
N GLY A 18 -35.29 33.01 0.19
CA GLY A 18 -34.85 32.87 1.57
C GLY A 18 -34.39 31.44 1.80
N GLY A 19 -33.11 31.27 2.14
CA GLY A 19 -32.40 30.00 2.02
C GLY A 19 -32.98 28.89 2.88
N THR A 20 -33.06 27.70 2.28
CA THR A 20 -33.14 26.45 3.03
C THR A 20 -31.76 26.13 3.58
N GLU A 21 -31.75 25.97 4.89
CA GLU A 21 -30.66 25.54 5.75
C GLU A 21 -29.86 24.40 5.10
N LEU A 22 -28.54 24.61 5.05
CA LEU A 22 -27.58 23.52 4.96
C LEU A 22 -27.77 22.69 6.23
N GLU A 23 -28.48 21.56 6.12
CA GLU A 23 -28.27 20.47 7.05
C GLU A 23 -26.78 20.10 7.00
N PRO A 24 -26.05 20.13 8.13
CA PRO A 24 -24.70 19.62 8.16
C PRO A 24 -24.82 18.12 7.92
N SER A 25 -24.36 17.69 6.74
CA SER A 25 -24.07 16.29 6.48
C SER A 25 -23.04 15.89 7.54
N ASN A 26 -23.48 15.15 8.55
CA ASN A 26 -22.61 14.40 9.42
C ASN A 26 -21.96 13.29 8.58
N GLU A 27 -21.03 13.67 7.71
CA GLU A 27 -19.99 12.75 7.24
C GLU A 27 -19.09 12.52 8.46
N SER A 28 -19.40 11.45 9.18
CA SER A 28 -18.39 10.80 10.00
C SER A 28 -17.16 10.61 9.12
N ILE A 29 -16.02 11.14 9.56
CA ILE A 29 -14.69 10.75 9.09
C ILE A 29 -14.51 9.28 9.50
N ALA A 30 -15.22 8.38 8.85
CA ALA A 30 -14.79 7.01 8.72
C ALA A 30 -13.61 7.11 7.77
N GLN A 31 -12.40 6.92 8.29
CA GLN A 31 -11.30 6.45 7.46
C GLN A 31 -11.88 5.33 6.60
N GLN A 32 -12.02 5.62 5.31
CA GLN A 32 -12.50 4.69 4.32
C GLN A 32 -11.36 3.69 4.13
N GLN A 33 -11.16 2.79 5.10
CA GLN A 33 -10.32 1.61 4.96
C GLN A 33 -11.03 0.68 3.99
N SER A 34 -10.87 0.99 2.71
CA SER A 34 -11.25 0.10 1.63
C SER A 34 -10.30 -1.11 1.68
N PRO A 35 -10.79 -2.34 1.42
CA PRO A 35 -9.94 -3.51 1.43
C PRO A 35 -8.87 -3.38 0.34
N LEU A 36 -7.61 -3.25 0.75
CA LEU A 36 -6.48 -3.23 -0.17
C LEU A 36 -6.33 -4.57 -0.87
N THR A 37 -5.66 -4.58 -2.01
CA THR A 37 -5.33 -5.82 -2.72
C THR A 37 -4.46 -6.71 -1.84
N THR A 38 -5.05 -7.75 -1.27
CA THR A 38 -4.34 -8.77 -0.45
C THR A 38 -3.75 -9.90 -1.29
N THR A 39 -3.98 -9.88 -2.61
CA THR A 39 -3.53 -10.92 -3.56
C THR A 39 -2.88 -10.29 -4.78
N ASP A 40 -2.06 -11.07 -5.49
CA ASP A 40 -1.44 -10.74 -6.78
C ASP A 40 -2.48 -10.71 -7.92
N VAL A 41 -3.57 -9.97 -7.73
CA VAL A 41 -4.61 -9.77 -8.74
C VAL A 41 -4.35 -8.47 -9.47
N ASP A 42 -4.50 -8.48 -10.79
CA ASP A 42 -4.25 -7.30 -11.63
C ASP A 42 -5.29 -6.18 -11.45
N VAL A 43 -6.28 -6.35 -10.56
CA VAL A 43 -7.43 -5.46 -10.41
C VAL A 43 -7.73 -5.21 -8.95
N SER A 44 -7.57 -3.96 -8.50
CA SER A 44 -8.00 -3.55 -7.17
C SER A 44 -9.52 -3.71 -6.99
N PRO A 45 -10.03 -3.97 -5.76
CA PRO A 45 -11.47 -4.09 -5.51
C PRO A 45 -12.30 -2.93 -6.06
N GLU A 46 -11.80 -1.70 -5.93
CA GLU A 46 -12.42 -0.47 -6.40
C GLU A 46 -12.49 -0.37 -7.94
N CYS A 47 -11.59 -1.08 -8.62
CA CYS A 47 -11.51 -1.13 -10.08
C CYS A 47 -12.19 -2.37 -10.69
N GLN A 48 -12.77 -3.27 -9.89
CA GLN A 48 -13.49 -4.46 -10.38
C GLN A 48 -14.65 -4.12 -11.31
N GLY A 49 -15.20 -2.91 -11.19
CA GLY A 49 -16.21 -2.37 -12.11
C GLY A 49 -15.77 -2.35 -13.58
N ILE A 50 -14.46 -2.31 -13.88
CA ILE A 50 -13.95 -2.43 -15.26
C ILE A 50 -14.31 -3.80 -15.85
N LEU A 51 -14.09 -4.88 -15.09
CA LEU A 51 -14.44 -6.24 -15.52
C LEU A 51 -15.96 -6.39 -15.61
N GLN A 52 -16.70 -5.82 -14.65
CA GLN A 52 -18.16 -5.85 -14.68
C GLN A 52 -18.70 -5.14 -15.92
N PHE A 53 -18.18 -3.95 -16.25
CA PHE A 53 -18.53 -3.21 -17.46
C PHE A 53 -18.25 -4.03 -18.73
N ALA A 54 -17.04 -4.59 -18.84
CA ALA A 54 -16.65 -5.45 -19.96
C ALA A 54 -17.56 -6.67 -20.13
N ASN A 55 -18.01 -7.27 -19.03
CA ASN A 55 -18.85 -8.48 -19.04
C ASN A 55 -20.34 -8.19 -19.27
N THR A 56 -20.84 -7.04 -18.85
CA THR A 56 -22.29 -6.79 -18.76
C THR A 56 -22.82 -5.70 -19.69
N ALA A 57 -21.99 -4.75 -20.12
CA ALA A 57 -22.44 -3.65 -20.98
C ALA A 57 -22.95 -4.15 -22.33
N SER A 58 -23.97 -3.51 -22.89
CA SER A 58 -24.49 -3.88 -24.20
C SER A 58 -23.47 -3.61 -25.32
N TYR A 59 -23.63 -4.24 -26.49
CA TYR A 59 -22.80 -3.94 -27.65
C TYR A 59 -22.80 -2.43 -27.95
N ALA A 60 -23.99 -1.81 -28.02
CA ALA A 60 -24.14 -0.40 -28.31
C ALA A 60 -23.47 0.50 -27.26
N THR A 61 -23.50 0.09 -25.99
CA THR A 61 -22.82 0.80 -24.90
C THR A 61 -21.30 0.73 -25.07
N LEU A 62 -20.75 -0.44 -25.39
CA LEU A 62 -19.31 -0.59 -25.62
C LEU A 62 -18.83 0.15 -26.87
N ASP A 63 -19.63 0.14 -27.94
CA ASP A 63 -19.34 0.77 -29.24
C ASP A 63 -19.30 2.30 -29.16
N ALA A 64 -19.91 2.89 -28.13
CA ALA A 64 -19.79 4.31 -27.85
C ALA A 64 -18.37 4.72 -27.36
N TYR A 65 -17.58 3.76 -26.86
CA TYR A 65 -16.25 4.02 -26.27
C TYR A 65 -15.11 3.28 -26.99
N LEU A 66 -15.42 2.20 -27.71
CA LEU A 66 -14.46 1.32 -28.36
C LEU A 66 -14.80 1.17 -29.85
N PRO A 67 -13.80 0.93 -30.72
CA PRO A 67 -14.06 0.56 -32.10
C PRO A 67 -14.92 -0.72 -32.25
N SER A 68 -15.81 -0.74 -33.23
CA SER A 68 -16.80 -1.83 -33.40
C SER A 68 -16.19 -3.22 -33.58
N ASP A 69 -15.02 -3.33 -34.20
CA ASP A 69 -14.27 -4.57 -34.35
C ASP A 69 -13.72 -5.10 -33.01
N VAL A 70 -13.28 -4.19 -32.14
CA VAL A 70 -12.90 -4.50 -30.75
C VAL A 70 -14.11 -4.97 -29.95
N VAL A 71 -15.24 -4.26 -30.04
CA VAL A 71 -16.49 -4.64 -29.36
C VAL A 71 -16.97 -6.01 -29.81
N SER A 72 -16.94 -6.27 -31.12
CA SER A 72 -17.30 -7.58 -31.66
C SER A 72 -16.44 -8.70 -31.07
N ASN A 73 -15.12 -8.49 -30.98
CA ASN A 73 -14.22 -9.48 -30.38
C ASN A 73 -14.47 -9.67 -28.87
N LEU A 74 -14.69 -8.58 -28.12
CA LEU A 74 -14.98 -8.62 -26.67
C LEU A 74 -16.29 -9.35 -26.37
N VAL A 75 -17.37 -9.01 -27.09
CA VAL A 75 -18.69 -9.63 -26.92
C VAL A 75 -18.66 -11.11 -27.29
N ALA A 76 -17.98 -11.47 -28.39
CA ALA A 76 -17.79 -12.86 -28.76
C ALA A 76 -16.99 -13.63 -27.70
N ARG A 77 -15.92 -13.03 -27.16
CA ARG A 77 -15.08 -13.67 -26.14
C ARG A 77 -15.83 -13.90 -24.83
N ARG A 78 -16.57 -12.89 -24.33
CA ARG A 78 -17.31 -13.02 -23.05
C ARG A 78 -18.50 -13.96 -23.13
N ALA A 79 -19.06 -14.16 -24.33
CA ALA A 79 -20.14 -15.13 -24.55
C ALA A 79 -19.68 -16.58 -24.36
N VAL A 80 -18.38 -16.87 -24.53
CA VAL A 80 -17.77 -18.17 -24.23
C VAL A 80 -17.48 -18.30 -22.73
N SER A 81 -16.79 -17.31 -22.16
CA SER A 81 -16.62 -17.21 -20.71
C SER A 81 -16.42 -15.75 -20.28
N PRO A 82 -17.01 -15.31 -19.16
CA PRO A 82 -16.76 -13.99 -18.62
C PRO A 82 -15.27 -13.73 -18.36
N PHE A 83 -14.84 -12.48 -18.48
CA PHE A 83 -13.49 -12.05 -18.11
C PHE A 83 -13.34 -12.07 -16.59
N VAL A 84 -12.23 -12.62 -16.10
CA VAL A 84 -11.91 -12.64 -14.65
C VAL A 84 -10.68 -11.79 -14.31
N SER A 85 -9.95 -11.30 -15.32
CA SER A 85 -8.79 -10.41 -15.15
C SER A 85 -8.66 -9.39 -16.29
N LEU A 86 -7.82 -8.36 -16.09
CA LEU A 86 -7.43 -7.46 -17.19
C LEU A 86 -6.56 -8.16 -18.24
N ALA A 87 -5.77 -9.15 -17.83
CA ALA A 87 -5.01 -10.00 -18.74
C ALA A 87 -5.93 -10.78 -19.69
N ASP A 88 -7.09 -11.26 -19.21
CA ASP A 88 -8.07 -11.92 -20.08
C ASP A 88 -8.65 -10.94 -21.11
N ILE A 89 -8.91 -9.70 -20.70
CA ILE A 89 -9.41 -8.66 -21.60
C ILE A 89 -8.34 -8.28 -22.64
N SER A 90 -7.09 -8.11 -22.21
CA SER A 90 -5.97 -7.76 -23.11
C SER A 90 -5.59 -8.90 -24.06
N SER A 91 -5.90 -10.15 -23.70
CA SER A 91 -5.74 -11.30 -24.60
C SER A 91 -6.69 -11.26 -25.81
N VAL A 92 -7.74 -10.44 -25.75
CA VAL A 92 -8.69 -10.30 -26.86
C VAL A 92 -8.04 -9.54 -28.01
N ARG A 93 -8.22 -10.08 -29.22
CA ARG A 93 -7.66 -9.50 -30.43
C ARG A 93 -8.05 -8.02 -30.56
N LEU A 94 -7.04 -7.18 -30.80
CA LEU A 94 -7.11 -5.71 -30.91
C LEU A 94 -7.32 -4.97 -29.58
N VAL A 95 -7.24 -5.64 -28.44
CA VAL A 95 -7.34 -5.01 -27.11
C VAL A 95 -5.94 -4.79 -26.53
N GLY A 96 -5.30 -3.70 -26.97
CA GLY A 96 -4.07 -3.20 -26.35
C GLY A 96 -4.33 -2.20 -25.22
N ALA A 97 -3.26 -1.62 -24.66
CA ALA A 97 -3.32 -0.65 -23.56
C ALA A 97 -4.31 0.51 -23.82
N ALA A 98 -4.26 1.11 -25.02
CA ALA A 98 -5.18 2.20 -25.38
C ALA A 98 -6.67 1.78 -25.33
N ARG A 99 -6.98 0.51 -25.62
CA ARG A 99 -8.37 0.01 -25.54
C ARG A 99 -8.78 -0.32 -24.11
N LEU A 100 -7.85 -0.76 -23.26
CA LEU A 100 -8.10 -0.87 -21.82
C LEU A 100 -8.38 0.50 -21.19
N GLU A 101 -7.64 1.54 -21.59
CA GLU A 101 -7.89 2.90 -21.12
C GLU A 101 -9.27 3.42 -21.55
N GLN A 102 -9.65 3.19 -22.82
CA GLN A 102 -10.99 3.52 -23.32
C GLN A 102 -12.11 2.75 -22.60
N LEU A 103 -11.89 1.46 -22.34
CA LEU A 103 -12.83 0.63 -21.58
C LEU A 103 -12.98 1.15 -20.14
N THR A 104 -11.88 1.58 -19.53
CA THR A 104 -11.87 2.21 -18.19
C THR A 104 -12.64 3.53 -18.20
N ALA A 105 -12.44 4.37 -19.22
CA ALA A 105 -13.20 5.61 -19.39
C ALA A 105 -14.70 5.34 -19.56
N GLY A 106 -15.07 4.32 -20.34
CA GLY A 106 -16.46 3.87 -20.49
C GLY A 106 -17.05 3.37 -19.18
N ALA A 107 -16.32 2.53 -18.44
CA ALA A 107 -16.75 2.04 -17.12
C ALA A 107 -17.01 3.19 -16.15
N ARG A 108 -16.14 4.21 -16.13
CA ARG A 108 -16.31 5.41 -15.30
C ARG A 108 -17.52 6.23 -15.73
N ALA A 109 -17.69 6.48 -17.02
CA ALA A 109 -18.81 7.25 -17.56
C ALA A 109 -20.17 6.57 -17.31
N GLN A 110 -20.19 5.25 -17.22
CA GLN A 110 -21.38 4.44 -16.95
C GLN A 110 -21.57 4.12 -15.46
N GLY A 111 -20.72 4.67 -14.58
CA GLY A 111 -20.86 4.53 -13.12
C GLY A 111 -20.45 3.17 -12.54
N PHE A 112 -19.74 2.34 -13.30
CA PHE A 112 -19.20 1.06 -12.81
C PHE A 112 -17.98 1.26 -11.91
N ILE A 113 -17.21 2.33 -12.13
CA ILE A 113 -16.09 2.71 -11.27
C ILE A 113 -16.21 4.18 -10.89
N GLY A 114 -15.81 4.51 -9.65
CA GLY A 114 -15.83 5.85 -9.10
C GLY A 114 -14.46 6.53 -9.09
N SER A 115 -14.33 7.57 -8.26
CA SER A 115 -13.06 8.28 -8.03
C SER A 115 -12.02 7.45 -7.29
N SER A 116 -12.42 6.43 -6.54
CA SER A 116 -11.53 5.52 -5.81
C SER A 116 -10.74 4.56 -6.72
N CYS A 117 -11.11 4.42 -8.00
CA CYS A 117 -10.32 3.73 -9.01
C CYS A 117 -9.56 4.75 -9.85
N VAL A 118 -8.22 4.74 -9.78
CA VAL A 118 -7.37 5.66 -10.57
C VAL A 118 -7.44 5.29 -12.05
N GLY A 119 -7.37 4.01 -12.36
CA GLY A 119 -7.49 3.47 -13.70
C GLY A 119 -6.53 2.31 -13.93
N VAL A 120 -6.26 2.01 -15.21
CA VAL A 120 -5.32 0.97 -15.61
C VAL A 120 -3.98 1.58 -16.01
N LEU A 121 -2.91 1.15 -15.34
CA LEU A 121 -1.53 1.58 -15.55
C LEU A 121 -0.69 0.34 -15.85
N ASP A 122 -0.09 0.25 -17.04
CA ASP A 122 0.69 -0.90 -17.49
C ASP A 122 0.01 -2.25 -17.20
N GLY A 123 -1.29 -2.35 -17.52
CA GLY A 123 -2.07 -3.57 -17.31
C GLY A 123 -2.56 -3.80 -15.88
N LEU A 124 -2.26 -2.89 -14.94
CA LEU A 124 -2.63 -2.94 -13.54
C LEU A 124 -3.77 -1.97 -13.24
N ALA A 125 -4.90 -2.43 -12.73
CA ALA A 125 -5.96 -1.57 -12.21
C ALA A 125 -5.63 -1.14 -10.77
N VAL A 126 -5.39 0.16 -10.59
CA VAL A 126 -4.86 0.76 -9.36
C VAL A 126 -5.93 1.60 -8.68
N SER A 127 -6.15 1.40 -7.38
CA SER A 127 -7.02 2.25 -6.54
C SER A 127 -6.32 3.55 -6.14
N THR A 128 -7.06 4.51 -5.58
CA THR A 128 -6.47 5.72 -4.99
C THR A 128 -5.53 5.39 -3.83
N ASP A 129 -5.88 4.37 -3.05
CA ASP A 129 -5.10 3.96 -1.89
C ASP A 129 -3.84 3.20 -2.31
N ASP A 130 -3.92 2.37 -3.34
CA ASP A 130 -2.77 1.71 -3.96
C ASP A 130 -1.83 2.76 -4.57
N ALA A 131 -2.37 3.75 -5.29
CA ALA A 131 -1.58 4.82 -5.89
C ALA A 131 -0.83 5.64 -4.83
N ALA A 132 -1.48 5.99 -3.72
CA ALA A 132 -0.85 6.70 -2.61
C ALA A 132 0.25 5.85 -1.96
N ALA A 133 0.00 4.56 -1.76
CA ALA A 133 0.99 3.64 -1.18
C ALA A 133 2.20 3.45 -2.10
N ILE A 134 2.00 3.26 -3.41
CA ILE A 134 3.08 3.15 -4.40
C ILE A 134 3.94 4.41 -4.39
N VAL A 135 3.31 5.60 -4.41
CA VAL A 135 4.05 6.87 -4.37
C VAL A 135 4.82 7.03 -3.06
N SER A 136 4.21 6.68 -1.93
CA SER A 136 4.87 6.70 -0.62
C SER A 136 6.10 5.79 -0.62
N LEU A 137 5.91 4.51 -0.98
CA LEU A 137 6.97 3.52 -1.05
C LEU A 137 8.10 3.99 -1.96
N VAL A 138 7.82 4.34 -3.21
CA VAL A 138 8.86 4.72 -4.18
C VAL A 138 9.63 5.95 -3.73
N ASN A 139 9.05 6.85 -2.94
CA ASN A 139 9.75 8.02 -2.42
C ASN A 139 10.60 7.73 -1.18
N SER A 140 10.26 6.72 -0.38
CA SER A 140 10.92 6.42 0.90
C SER A 140 11.81 5.18 0.89
N ILE A 141 11.53 4.20 0.03
CA ILE A 141 12.23 2.91 -0.02
C ILE A 141 13.73 3.10 -0.28
N HIS A 142 14.57 2.36 0.43
CA HIS A 142 16.02 2.45 0.25
C HIS A 142 16.49 1.84 -1.07
N ASP A 143 17.68 2.23 -1.52
CA ASP A 143 18.28 1.76 -2.79
C ASP A 143 18.35 0.22 -2.86
N SER A 144 18.95 -0.40 -1.84
CA SER A 144 19.08 -1.86 -1.76
C SER A 144 17.73 -2.56 -1.78
N GLU A 145 16.75 -2.05 -1.03
CA GLU A 145 15.41 -2.65 -0.97
C GLU A 145 14.65 -2.45 -2.28
N LEU A 146 14.82 -1.31 -2.95
CA LEU A 146 14.22 -1.09 -4.27
C LEU A 146 14.77 -2.06 -5.30
N HIS A 147 16.07 -2.36 -5.24
CA HIS A 147 16.69 -3.37 -6.09
C HIS A 147 16.21 -4.80 -5.78
N ASP A 148 15.87 -5.10 -4.53
CA ASP A 148 15.22 -6.36 -4.15
C ASP A 148 13.76 -6.45 -4.66
N VAL A 149 13.03 -5.32 -4.69
CA VAL A 149 11.68 -5.25 -5.29
C VAL A 149 11.72 -5.34 -6.82
N LEU A 150 12.80 -4.85 -7.43
CA LEU A 150 12.99 -4.74 -8.88
C LEU A 150 14.24 -5.51 -9.37
N PRO A 151 14.37 -6.82 -9.10
CA PRO A 151 15.60 -7.55 -9.36
C PRO A 151 15.96 -7.59 -10.86
N ASP A 152 14.95 -7.66 -11.72
CA ASP A 152 15.12 -7.70 -13.18
C ASP A 152 15.04 -6.31 -13.84
N ALA A 153 14.80 -5.26 -13.06
CA ALA A 153 14.61 -3.88 -13.55
C ALA A 153 15.60 -2.91 -12.89
N TRP A 154 16.87 -3.31 -12.79
CA TRP A 154 17.93 -2.54 -12.14
C TRP A 154 18.05 -1.10 -12.64
N ASN A 155 18.01 -0.89 -13.96
CA ASN A 155 18.04 0.46 -14.53
C ASN A 155 16.77 1.27 -14.19
N GLY A 156 15.63 0.60 -14.07
CA GLY A 156 14.38 1.21 -13.62
C GLY A 156 14.46 1.67 -12.17
N ALA A 157 14.98 0.82 -11.28
CA ALA A 157 15.23 1.17 -9.88
C ALA A 157 16.15 2.38 -9.74
N ALA A 158 17.29 2.39 -10.43
CA ALA A 158 18.23 3.52 -10.44
C ALA A 158 17.56 4.82 -10.94
N ASN A 159 16.76 4.74 -12.01
CA ASN A 159 16.02 5.88 -12.53
C ASN A 159 15.00 6.40 -11.51
N LEU A 160 14.23 5.51 -10.88
CA LEU A 160 13.28 5.88 -9.83
C LEU A 160 13.98 6.65 -8.70
N LEU A 161 15.10 6.14 -8.18
CA LEU A 161 15.87 6.81 -7.13
C LEU A 161 16.32 8.22 -7.54
N SER A 162 16.82 8.37 -8.77
CA SER A 162 17.33 9.64 -9.29
C SER A 162 16.24 10.70 -9.54
N LEU A 163 15.00 10.26 -9.79
CA LEU A 163 13.89 11.11 -10.18
C LEU A 163 12.96 11.47 -9.01
N ARG A 164 13.26 11.02 -7.80
CA ARG A 164 12.51 11.41 -6.60
C ARG A 164 12.52 12.93 -6.39
N PRO A 165 11.45 13.53 -5.84
CA PRO A 165 10.20 12.88 -5.41
C PRO A 165 9.15 12.77 -6.54
N PHE A 166 8.37 11.71 -6.50
CA PHE A 166 7.18 11.52 -7.35
C PHE A 166 5.91 12.01 -6.66
N THR A 167 4.97 12.54 -7.45
CA THR A 167 3.65 13.00 -6.97
C THR A 167 2.50 12.11 -7.43
N SER A 168 2.75 11.15 -8.32
CA SER A 168 1.72 10.24 -8.85
C SER A 168 2.30 8.91 -9.30
N VAL A 169 1.48 7.86 -9.22
CA VAL A 169 1.81 6.52 -9.74
C VAL A 169 1.98 6.51 -11.27
N GLN A 170 1.30 7.41 -12.00
CA GLN A 170 1.49 7.57 -13.45
C GLN A 170 2.90 8.08 -13.78
N ALA A 171 3.45 8.99 -12.97
CA ALA A 171 4.82 9.46 -13.18
C ALA A 171 5.83 8.33 -12.95
N ILE A 172 5.57 7.45 -11.98
CA ILE A 172 6.37 6.25 -11.68
C ILE A 172 6.29 5.25 -12.83
N SER A 173 5.08 4.95 -13.32
CA SER A 173 4.86 4.00 -14.42
C SER A 173 5.53 4.47 -15.72
N ASN A 174 5.62 5.79 -15.94
CA ASN A 174 6.25 6.37 -17.12
C ASN A 174 7.79 6.42 -17.05
N VAL A 175 8.42 6.01 -15.94
CA VAL A 175 9.88 6.00 -15.82
C VAL A 175 10.48 4.92 -16.72
N ALA A 176 11.52 5.30 -17.48
CA ALA A 176 12.22 4.37 -18.35
C ALA A 176 12.77 3.16 -17.55
N GLY A 177 12.42 1.96 -17.99
CA GLY A 177 12.79 0.71 -17.31
C GLY A 177 11.76 0.23 -16.28
N ILE A 178 10.67 0.95 -16.06
CA ILE A 178 9.49 0.48 -15.33
C ILE A 178 8.46 -0.02 -16.35
N GLY A 179 8.07 -1.29 -16.19
CA GLY A 179 7.00 -1.90 -16.98
C GLY A 179 5.93 -2.52 -16.07
N ASP A 180 5.03 -3.31 -16.67
CA ASP A 180 3.91 -3.96 -16.00
C ASP A 180 4.35 -4.83 -14.80
N VAL A 181 5.37 -5.67 -14.98
CA VAL A 181 5.94 -6.51 -13.91
C VAL A 181 6.56 -5.65 -12.82
N SER A 182 7.32 -4.62 -13.19
CA SER A 182 7.94 -3.70 -12.22
C SER A 182 6.90 -2.97 -11.39
N LEU A 183 5.85 -2.44 -12.03
CA LEU A 183 4.79 -1.72 -11.34
C LEU A 183 3.95 -2.65 -10.47
N ARG A 184 3.70 -3.89 -10.91
CA ARG A 184 3.06 -4.93 -10.09
C ARG A 184 3.89 -5.26 -8.86
N ASN A 185 5.20 -5.43 -9.00
CA ASN A 185 6.10 -5.67 -7.86
C ASN A 185 6.11 -4.49 -6.88
N ILE A 186 6.21 -3.26 -7.38
CA ILE A 186 6.14 -2.05 -6.54
C ILE A 186 4.81 -1.98 -5.81
N ARG A 187 3.68 -2.18 -6.51
CA ARG A 187 2.35 -2.20 -5.88
C ARG A 187 2.30 -3.27 -4.80
N ASN A 188 2.69 -4.50 -5.13
CA ASN A 188 2.63 -5.62 -4.21
C ASN A 188 3.48 -5.30 -2.96
N SER A 189 4.70 -4.80 -3.10
CA SER A 189 5.48 -4.33 -1.94
C SER A 189 4.78 -3.20 -1.18
N ALA A 190 4.16 -2.25 -1.87
CA ALA A 190 3.50 -1.10 -1.26
C ALA A 190 2.17 -1.45 -0.56
N THR A 191 1.50 -2.55 -0.92
CA THR A 191 0.15 -2.88 -0.41
C THR A 191 0.13 -4.09 0.51
N LEU A 192 1.01 -5.07 0.28
CA LEU A 192 1.01 -6.34 0.99
C LEU A 192 1.42 -6.22 2.47
N SER A 193 2.13 -5.15 2.85
CA SER A 193 2.57 -4.88 4.23
C SER A 193 1.78 -3.77 4.94
N ARG A 194 0.75 -3.19 4.31
CA ARG A 194 0.05 -2.01 4.88
C ARG A 194 -0.59 -2.21 6.24
N PRO A 195 -1.25 -3.35 6.55
CA PRO A 195 -1.78 -3.54 7.91
C PRO A 195 -0.67 -3.53 8.96
N LEU A 196 0.50 -4.11 8.64
CA LEU A 196 1.67 -4.07 9.51
C LEU A 196 2.27 -2.66 9.61
N GLU A 197 2.39 -1.94 8.50
CA GLU A 197 2.85 -0.54 8.48
C GLU A 197 1.93 0.38 9.29
N ALA A 198 0.61 0.22 9.19
CA ALA A 198 -0.34 1.00 9.99
C ALA A 198 -0.18 0.74 11.50
N LEU A 199 0.15 -0.50 11.89
CA LEU A 199 0.47 -0.83 13.27
C LEU A 199 1.81 -0.22 13.71
N ILE A 200 2.82 -0.27 12.85
CA ILE A 200 4.13 0.35 13.07
C ILE A 200 3.99 1.86 13.23
N ASP A 201 3.26 2.55 12.35
CA ASP A 201 3.03 3.99 12.42
C ASP A 201 2.28 4.39 13.70
N ALA A 202 1.26 3.62 14.08
CA ALA A 202 0.52 3.83 15.31
C ALA A 202 1.42 3.68 16.55
N ALA A 203 2.29 2.68 16.56
CA ALA A 203 3.25 2.47 17.64
C ALA A 203 4.34 3.54 17.68
N ASN A 204 4.90 3.92 16.53
CA ASN A 204 5.91 4.97 16.41
C ASN A 204 5.36 6.35 16.85
N THR A 205 4.07 6.62 16.62
CA THR A 205 3.41 7.85 17.09
C THR A 205 3.36 7.92 18.62
N LEU A 206 3.26 6.77 19.30
CA LEU A 206 3.31 6.68 20.76
C LEU A 206 4.73 6.56 21.30
N GLY A 207 5.69 6.28 20.41
CA GLY A 207 7.02 5.81 20.74
C GLY A 207 7.84 6.77 21.58
N TYR A 208 7.58 8.08 21.58
CA TYR A 208 8.35 9.01 22.41
C TYR A 208 7.70 9.23 23.79
N GLN A 209 8.28 8.65 24.84
CA GLN A 209 7.80 8.78 26.23
C GLN A 209 8.80 9.50 27.16
N GLY A 210 9.51 10.50 26.64
CA GLY A 210 10.40 11.37 27.43
C GLY A 210 11.73 10.71 27.79
N HIS A 211 11.71 9.65 28.61
CA HIS A 211 12.88 8.91 29.11
C HIS A 211 13.09 7.56 28.41
N GLY A 212 12.28 7.25 27.41
CA GLY A 212 12.40 6.03 26.65
C GLY A 212 11.37 5.94 25.56
N GLY A 213 11.54 4.95 24.71
CA GLY A 213 10.67 4.78 23.57
C GLY A 213 10.96 3.58 22.71
N ALA A 214 10.13 3.43 21.69
CA ALA A 214 10.26 2.39 20.69
C ALA A 214 10.07 2.97 19.29
N TYR A 215 10.80 2.40 18.36
CA TYR A 215 10.69 2.68 16.94
C TYR A 215 10.71 1.37 16.17
N MET A 216 9.88 1.28 15.14
CA MET A 216 9.81 0.13 14.27
C MET A 216 9.80 0.60 12.82
N ALA A 217 10.37 -0.19 11.92
CA ALA A 217 10.38 0.14 10.50
C ALA A 217 10.30 -1.11 9.62
N ARG A 218 9.66 -0.94 8.46
CA ARG A 218 9.69 -1.88 7.34
C ARG A 218 10.80 -1.55 6.35
N HIS A 219 10.95 -0.27 6.08
CA HIS A 219 11.88 0.24 5.07
C HIS A 219 13.03 0.95 5.78
N PHE A 220 14.22 0.37 5.67
CA PHE A 220 15.45 0.89 6.29
C PHE A 220 16.68 0.31 5.55
N ASP A 221 17.81 1.00 5.61
CA ASP A 221 19.09 0.46 5.14
C ASP A 221 19.78 -0.28 6.29
N TRP A 222 19.65 -1.60 6.29
CA TRP A 222 20.21 -2.41 7.37
C TRP A 222 21.71 -2.22 7.56
N TRP A 223 22.47 -2.00 6.50
CA TRP A 223 23.93 -1.83 6.61
C TRP A 223 24.25 -0.48 7.22
N GLN A 224 23.56 0.57 6.77
CA GLN A 224 23.68 1.90 7.37
C GLN A 224 23.32 1.86 8.86
N GLU A 225 22.21 1.20 9.23
CA GLU A 225 21.78 1.10 10.62
C GLU A 225 22.80 0.43 11.52
N VAL A 226 23.42 -0.67 11.07
CA VAL A 226 24.41 -1.38 11.89
C VAL A 226 25.76 -0.65 11.95
N THR A 227 26.15 0.07 10.89
CA THR A 227 27.51 0.65 10.79
C THR A 227 27.63 2.12 11.22
N THR A 228 26.52 2.85 11.28
CA THR A 228 26.55 4.31 11.48
C THR A 228 26.13 4.75 12.89
N ASN A 229 25.52 3.85 13.68
CA ASN A 229 24.88 4.22 14.93
C ASN A 229 25.79 4.06 16.17
N GLY A 230 25.92 5.17 16.92
CA GLY A 230 26.52 5.24 18.26
C GLY A 230 28.04 5.14 18.35
N ARG A 231 28.59 5.47 19.52
CA ARG A 231 30.03 5.36 19.85
C ARG A 231 30.30 4.41 21.01
N TYR A 232 29.30 4.21 21.87
CA TYR A 232 29.37 3.31 23.01
C TYR A 232 28.54 2.07 22.70
N ASN A 233 29.21 0.92 22.55
CA ASN A 233 28.55 -0.37 22.35
C ASN A 233 28.31 -1.01 23.71
N TYR A 234 27.05 -1.11 24.16
CA TYR A 234 26.70 -1.75 25.44
C TYR A 234 26.12 -3.16 25.26
N GLY A 235 25.76 -3.53 24.02
CA GLY A 235 25.41 -4.89 23.61
C GLY A 235 26.35 -5.36 22.51
N GLY A 236 26.76 -6.63 22.54
CA GLY A 236 27.55 -7.20 21.45
C GLY A 236 26.77 -7.14 20.13
N LEU A 237 27.46 -6.80 19.04
CA LEU A 237 26.89 -6.94 17.70
C LEU A 237 26.86 -8.44 17.36
N GLU A 238 25.67 -9.03 17.32
CA GLU A 238 25.46 -10.40 16.89
C GLU A 238 24.69 -10.42 15.56
N CYS A 239 25.28 -11.00 14.53
CA CYS A 239 24.65 -11.14 13.22
C CYS A 239 24.37 -12.62 12.88
N PHE A 240 23.45 -12.84 11.96
CA PHE A 240 23.02 -14.18 11.54
C PHE A 240 22.61 -14.19 10.07
N GLY A 241 22.85 -15.32 9.41
CA GLY A 241 22.51 -15.48 7.98
C GLY A 241 23.31 -14.62 7.01
N LEU A 242 24.33 -13.92 7.50
CA LEU A 242 25.27 -13.13 6.72
C LEU A 242 26.60 -13.88 6.65
N GLU A 243 27.25 -13.86 5.50
CA GLU A 243 28.59 -14.40 5.38
C GLU A 243 29.54 -13.65 6.33
N PRO A 244 30.49 -14.32 7.02
CA PRO A 244 31.39 -13.65 7.97
C PRO A 244 32.25 -12.53 7.37
N SER A 245 32.45 -12.51 6.04
CA SER A 245 33.11 -11.42 5.32
C SER A 245 32.19 -10.23 5.02
N SER A 246 30.89 -10.40 5.25
CA SER A 246 29.80 -9.47 4.93
C SER A 246 29.11 -8.95 6.19
N VAL A 247 29.76 -9.07 7.35
CA VAL A 247 29.32 -8.48 8.62
C VAL A 247 30.28 -7.39 9.07
N PRO A 248 29.81 -6.38 9.83
CA PRO A 248 30.67 -5.33 10.34
C PRO A 248 31.78 -5.88 11.26
N ALA A 249 32.90 -5.17 11.31
CA ALA A 249 34.05 -5.58 12.11
C ALA A 249 33.69 -5.71 13.60
N GLY A 250 34.01 -6.85 14.21
CA GLY A 250 33.70 -7.13 15.62
C GLY A 250 32.34 -7.80 15.85
N ALA A 251 31.55 -8.05 14.80
CA ALA A 251 30.32 -8.83 14.90
C ALA A 251 30.62 -10.30 15.24
N THR A 252 29.87 -10.87 16.18
CA THR A 252 29.78 -12.32 16.37
C THR A 252 28.74 -12.85 15.39
N VAL A 253 29.06 -13.92 14.65
CA VAL A 253 28.10 -14.52 13.70
C VAL A 253 27.58 -15.83 14.27
N ARG A 254 26.29 -15.89 14.62
CA ARG A 254 25.66 -17.16 14.99
C ARG A 254 25.32 -17.98 13.73
N PRO A 255 25.36 -19.33 13.81
CA PRO A 255 25.35 -20.18 12.60
C PRO A 255 23.96 -20.47 12.02
N TYR A 256 22.88 -20.07 12.68
CA TYR A 256 21.50 -20.33 12.26
C TYR A 256 20.75 -19.04 11.94
N LEU A 257 19.81 -19.13 11.00
CA LEU A 257 18.89 -18.04 10.62
C LEU A 257 17.83 -17.82 11.70
N ALA A 258 17.31 -16.60 11.81
CA ALA A 258 16.10 -16.36 12.59
C ALA A 258 14.90 -17.00 11.90
N ASP A 259 13.96 -17.50 12.71
CA ASP A 259 12.70 -18.06 12.23
C ASP A 259 11.53 -17.10 12.48
N ALA A 260 10.34 -17.50 12.04
CA ALA A 260 9.11 -16.73 12.23
C ALA A 260 8.81 -16.43 13.71
N ALA A 261 9.13 -17.35 14.62
CA ALA A 261 8.83 -17.16 16.04
C ALA A 261 9.73 -16.08 16.65
N GLU A 262 11.01 -16.07 16.28
CA GLU A 262 11.98 -15.07 16.71
C GLU A 262 11.59 -13.65 16.23
N VAL A 263 11.29 -13.49 14.93
CA VAL A 263 10.83 -12.20 14.37
C VAL A 263 9.56 -11.72 15.07
N ARG A 264 8.60 -12.62 15.32
CA ARG A 264 7.35 -12.26 15.98
C ARG A 264 7.54 -11.85 17.43
N ALA A 265 8.42 -12.53 18.16
CA ALA A 265 8.70 -12.22 19.56
C ALA A 265 9.28 -10.80 19.69
N GLU A 266 10.31 -10.46 18.90
CA GLU A 266 10.92 -9.12 18.93
C GLU A 266 9.92 -8.01 18.58
N PHE A 267 9.08 -8.25 17.57
CA PHE A 267 8.04 -7.28 17.20
C PHE A 267 7.03 -7.07 18.33
N LEU A 268 6.57 -8.16 18.98
CA LEU A 268 5.62 -8.09 20.07
C LEU A 268 6.20 -7.40 21.31
N ASP A 269 7.46 -7.67 21.65
CA ASP A 269 8.13 -7.04 22.79
C ASP A 269 8.28 -5.53 22.56
N THR A 270 8.68 -5.13 21.35
CA THR A 270 8.80 -3.72 20.96
C THR A 270 7.44 -3.02 20.92
N LEU A 271 6.42 -3.69 20.38
CA LEU A 271 5.05 -3.17 20.35
C LEU A 271 4.47 -3.00 21.76
N ALA A 272 4.71 -3.97 22.65
CA ALA A 272 4.29 -3.88 24.04
C ALA A 272 4.99 -2.72 24.76
N TYR A 273 6.27 -2.49 24.46
CA TYR A 273 7.03 -1.35 24.97
C TYR A 273 6.45 -0.01 24.46
N ALA A 274 6.10 0.10 23.19
CA ALA A 274 5.48 1.29 22.61
C ALA A 274 4.06 1.55 23.18
N ASN A 275 3.27 0.49 23.35
CA ASN A 275 1.86 0.54 23.66
C ASN A 275 1.54 0.20 25.13
N GLN A 276 2.42 0.55 26.07
CA GLN A 276 2.23 0.24 27.50
C GLN A 276 0.90 0.76 28.06
N ASN A 277 0.39 1.87 27.52
CA ASN A 277 -0.86 2.49 27.94
C ASN A 277 -2.10 2.00 27.15
N ASN A 278 -1.97 0.98 26.30
CA ASN A 278 -3.05 0.41 25.48
C ASN A 278 -3.80 1.46 24.64
N GLN A 279 -3.07 2.37 24.01
CA GLN A 279 -3.63 3.47 23.21
C GLN A 279 -3.87 3.09 21.75
N ILE A 280 -3.21 2.05 21.24
CA ILE A 280 -3.44 1.54 19.88
C ILE A 280 -4.75 0.74 19.84
N PRO A 281 -5.67 1.03 18.91
CA PRO A 281 -6.91 0.25 18.76
C PRO A 281 -6.64 -1.23 18.52
N SER A 282 -7.42 -2.10 19.17
CA SER A 282 -7.24 -3.57 19.06
C SER A 282 -7.42 -4.11 17.64
N SER A 283 -8.24 -3.45 16.81
CA SER A 283 -8.41 -3.77 15.39
C SER A 283 -7.15 -3.50 14.56
N VAL A 284 -6.39 -2.46 14.89
CA VAL A 284 -5.12 -2.15 14.22
C VAL A 284 -4.05 -3.16 14.63
N ILE A 285 -4.00 -3.52 15.91
CA ILE A 285 -3.09 -4.56 16.43
C ILE A 285 -3.38 -5.90 15.75
N SER A 286 -4.63 -6.36 15.75
CA SER A 286 -4.98 -7.67 15.20
C SER A 286 -4.73 -7.75 13.70
N ALA A 287 -5.07 -6.71 12.93
CA ALA A 287 -4.82 -6.66 11.49
C ALA A 287 -3.32 -6.63 11.17
N GLY A 288 -2.53 -5.83 11.89
CA GLY A 288 -1.08 -5.76 11.69
C GLY A 288 -0.35 -7.05 12.06
N LEU A 289 -0.73 -7.69 13.17
CA LEU A 289 -0.13 -8.96 13.59
C LEU A 289 -0.51 -10.14 12.69
N ALA A 290 -1.75 -10.17 12.19
CA ALA A 290 -2.16 -11.18 11.21
C ALA A 290 -1.39 -11.01 9.89
N ASN A 291 -1.20 -9.77 9.44
CA ASN A 291 -0.39 -9.49 8.26
C ASN A 291 1.09 -9.84 8.48
N LEU A 292 1.66 -9.55 9.65
CA LEU A 292 3.01 -9.99 10.01
C LEU A 292 3.11 -11.52 9.92
N ASP A 293 2.17 -12.26 10.51
CA ASP A 293 2.14 -13.73 10.47
C ASP A 293 2.13 -14.29 9.05
N GLU A 294 1.30 -13.73 8.16
CA GLU A 294 1.24 -14.13 6.75
C GLU A 294 2.59 -13.95 6.03
N ARG A 295 3.37 -12.94 6.43
CA ARG A 295 4.66 -12.63 5.81
C ARG A 295 5.80 -13.48 6.34
N ILE A 296 5.79 -13.78 7.63
CA ILE A 296 6.91 -14.50 8.28
C ILE A 296 6.72 -16.01 8.34
N THR A 297 5.50 -16.52 8.24
CA THR A 297 5.23 -17.97 8.37
C THR A 297 5.99 -18.78 7.33
N GLY A 298 6.77 -19.76 7.80
CA GLY A 298 7.59 -20.63 6.95
C GLY A 298 8.79 -19.95 6.30
N ARG A 299 9.15 -18.73 6.74
CA ARG A 299 10.31 -17.98 6.25
C ARG A 299 11.52 -18.12 7.17
N SER A 300 12.67 -17.71 6.65
CA SER A 300 13.92 -17.64 7.38
C SER A 300 14.60 -16.31 7.11
N PHE A 301 15.19 -15.74 8.15
CA PHE A 301 15.66 -14.35 8.17
C PHE A 301 17.14 -14.28 8.48
N LYS A 302 17.84 -13.39 7.77
CA LYS A 302 19.17 -12.90 8.10
C LYS A 302 19.06 -11.54 8.79
N GLY A 303 20.08 -11.11 9.51
CA GLY A 303 20.03 -9.83 10.21
C GLY A 303 21.02 -9.71 11.37
N CYS A 304 20.79 -8.76 12.26
CA CYS A 304 21.64 -8.51 13.41
C CYS A 304 20.85 -7.99 14.62
N TYR A 305 21.37 -8.30 15.80
CA TYR A 305 21.07 -7.68 17.08
C TYR A 305 22.24 -6.82 17.52
N PHE A 306 21.97 -5.61 17.98
CA PHE A 306 23.01 -4.74 18.53
C PHE A 306 22.44 -3.69 19.47
N GLY A 307 23.28 -3.17 20.35
CA GLY A 307 22.93 -2.06 21.22
C GLY A 307 23.98 -0.97 21.17
N TYR A 308 23.53 0.27 21.06
CA TYR A 308 24.40 1.44 20.96
C TYR A 308 23.93 2.55 21.89
N ALA A 309 24.84 3.45 22.25
CA ALA A 309 24.53 4.66 23.00
C ALA A 309 25.39 5.83 22.52
N ASN A 310 24.85 7.04 22.68
CA ASN A 310 25.59 8.28 22.44
C ASN A 310 26.32 8.77 23.71
N ASP A 311 25.91 8.28 24.86
CA ASP A 311 26.42 8.64 26.19
C ASP A 311 26.20 7.48 27.19
N PRO A 312 26.79 7.52 28.40
CA PRO A 312 26.65 6.46 29.40
C PRO A 312 25.27 6.32 30.06
N TRP A 313 24.35 7.26 29.84
CA TRP A 313 23.04 7.35 30.51
C TRP A 313 21.88 7.08 29.57
N SER A 314 22.17 6.64 28.34
CA SER A 314 21.20 6.22 27.36
C SER A 314 21.58 4.89 26.75
N GLY A 315 20.63 4.24 26.10
CA GLY A 315 20.91 3.02 25.35
C GLY A 315 19.80 2.71 24.37
N HIS A 316 20.19 2.21 23.21
CA HIS A 316 19.35 1.61 22.19
C HIS A 316 19.56 0.11 22.15
N SER A 317 18.52 -0.63 21.83
CA SER A 317 18.54 -2.05 21.54
C SER A 317 17.78 -2.28 20.24
N VAL A 318 18.53 -2.68 19.21
CA VAL A 318 18.03 -2.80 17.84
C VAL A 318 18.08 -4.26 17.39
N ALA A 319 17.00 -4.71 16.76
CA ALA A 319 16.94 -5.97 16.03
C ALA A 319 16.54 -5.70 14.57
N ILE A 320 17.25 -6.35 13.65
CA ILE A 320 17.01 -6.27 12.21
C ILE A 320 16.79 -7.67 11.68
N PHE A 321 15.77 -7.82 10.84
CA PHE A 321 15.43 -9.06 10.13
C PHE A 321 15.19 -8.78 8.66
N VAL A 322 15.73 -9.62 7.79
CA VAL A 322 15.52 -9.56 6.33
C VAL A 322 15.24 -10.98 5.83
N ASP A 323 14.08 -11.17 5.21
CA ASP A 323 13.69 -12.45 4.61
C ASP A 323 14.69 -12.82 3.51
N THR A 324 15.22 -14.03 3.60
CA THR A 324 16.21 -14.57 2.66
C THR A 324 15.66 -14.88 1.26
N VAL A 325 14.34 -14.85 1.07
CA VAL A 325 13.65 -15.20 -0.17
C VAL A 325 13.08 -13.98 -0.90
N ASN A 326 12.37 -13.11 -0.20
CA ASN A 326 11.59 -12.02 -0.84
C ASN A 326 12.00 -10.60 -0.39
N GLY A 327 13.01 -10.46 0.46
CA GLY A 327 13.50 -9.16 0.93
C GLY A 327 12.61 -8.47 1.96
N PHE A 328 11.55 -9.10 2.49
CA PHE A 328 10.76 -8.53 3.58
C PHE A 328 11.66 -8.20 4.79
N SER A 329 11.84 -6.91 5.08
CA SER A 329 12.71 -6.40 6.15
C SER A 329 11.97 -5.78 7.35
N LEU A 330 12.22 -6.23 8.57
CA LEU A 330 11.65 -5.65 9.78
C LEU A 330 12.77 -5.17 10.71
N MET A 331 12.65 -3.94 11.20
CA MET A 331 13.50 -3.39 12.25
C MET A 331 12.66 -3.06 13.46
N THR A 332 13.21 -3.35 14.63
CA THR A 332 12.74 -2.87 15.92
C THR A 332 13.89 -2.17 16.64
N ASP A 333 13.60 -1.06 17.29
CA ASP A 333 14.51 -0.30 18.15
C ASP A 333 13.75 0.08 19.42
N THR A 334 14.37 -0.13 20.56
CA THR A 334 13.91 0.38 21.85
C THR A 334 15.02 1.22 22.45
N TYR A 335 14.67 2.37 23.01
CA TYR A 335 15.63 3.26 23.64
C TYR A 335 15.20 3.66 25.04
N TRP A 336 16.18 3.98 25.87
CA TRP A 336 15.99 4.55 27.20
C TRP A 336 17.02 5.65 27.46
N ALA A 337 16.68 6.58 28.35
CA ALA A 337 17.54 7.66 28.84
C ALA A 337 17.17 8.00 30.29
N GLU A 338 18.17 8.03 31.18
CA GLU A 338 18.01 8.40 32.61
C GLU A 338 17.74 9.90 32.84
#